data_AF-A0A7W1PFN4-F1
#
_entry.id   AF-A0A7W1PFN4-F1
#
_cell.length_a   1.000
_cell.length_b   1.000
_cell.length_c   1.000
_cell.angle_alpha   90.00
_cell.angle_beta   90.00
_cell.angle_gamma   90.00
#
_symmetry.space_group_name_H-M   'P 1'
#
loop_
_entity.id
_entity.type
_entity.pdbx_description
1 polymer ?
#
loop_
_entity_poly.entity_id
_entity_poly.type
_entity_poly.pdbx_seq_one_letter_code
_entity_poly.pdbx_strand_id
1 'polypeptide(L)'
;MTADEPTDTPRDALPPALPPTPPGGDPADVIADETHVPEIPARHRARGISQRAQRRLEIGSNIFVTVLAASWIAAVIWGEPRTVAAADPLSRATRAIGASLTNANAPSAAFITDAMVQSLALRGASGKLLARFETPGDLVPGDSLPAGTHLAATDPASPRDTVPAASRPAGIWRLALAVGNAIRPVADFSLITMRPFDEKQRGRIGGYMIGSWPGESGQPMRSRYENPRGFIEVTLANRDTRVSEHFRLRDFLTKGQENVWPKYLVLEPRLIDKLELLISELERSGVRVEHMAVMSGFRTPSYNAGGGNTAGRANLSRHMYGDAADVFVDNDRNGTLDDLNGDGRVDTRDAKVMADAAERVERAHPHLVGGIGTYKACCGHGPFIHVDTRGYRARWSE
;
A
#
# COMPACT_ATOMS: atom_id res chain seq x y z
N MET A 1 61.78 3.54 -34.88
CA MET A 1 61.76 2.90 -33.54
C MET A 1 60.31 2.49 -33.30
N THR A 2 59.91 1.22 -33.44
CA THR A 2 60.17 0.05 -32.54
C THR A 2 59.68 0.31 -31.11
N ALA A 3 59.03 -0.56 -30.34
CA ALA A 3 58.43 -1.90 -30.54
C ALA A 3 57.70 -2.30 -29.22
N ASP A 4 56.70 -3.18 -29.09
CA ASP A 4 55.71 -3.82 -30.00
C ASP A 4 54.53 -4.37 -29.12
N GLU A 5 53.51 -5.03 -29.70
CA GLU A 5 52.41 -5.77 -29.00
C GLU A 5 52.87 -7.16 -28.46
N PRO A 6 52.08 -8.02 -27.74
CA PRO A 6 50.62 -7.99 -27.44
C PRO A 6 50.18 -8.43 -25.99
N THR A 7 48.85 -8.44 -25.80
CA THR A 7 47.97 -9.29 -24.92
C THR A 7 48.52 -10.22 -23.82
N ASP A 8 47.81 -10.27 -22.68
CA ASP A 8 47.45 -11.54 -22.01
C ASP A 8 46.04 -11.47 -21.36
N THR A 9 45.33 -12.59 -21.29
CA THR A 9 43.95 -12.74 -20.79
C THR A 9 43.92 -13.74 -19.62
N PRO A 10 42.85 -13.83 -18.80
CA PRO A 10 42.95 -14.44 -17.47
C PRO A 10 43.11 -15.96 -17.52
N ARG A 11 43.93 -16.50 -16.59
CA ARG A 11 44.16 -17.94 -16.43
C ARG A 11 42.95 -18.63 -15.80
N ASP A 12 42.59 -19.78 -16.37
CA ASP A 12 41.61 -20.71 -15.80
C ASP A 12 42.03 -21.22 -14.42
N ALA A 13 41.06 -21.34 -13.51
CA ALA A 13 41.21 -22.01 -12.23
C ALA A 13 40.44 -23.35 -12.26
N LEU A 14 41.17 -24.48 -12.26
CA LEU A 14 40.56 -25.81 -12.16
C LEU A 14 39.97 -26.06 -10.75
N PRO A 15 38.83 -26.78 -10.65
CA PRO A 15 38.34 -27.30 -9.37
C PRO A 15 39.14 -28.55 -8.92
N PRO A 16 39.16 -28.86 -7.60
CA PRO A 16 39.91 -29.99 -7.04
C PRO A 16 39.25 -31.36 -7.33
N ALA A 17 40.07 -32.41 -7.28
CA ALA A 17 39.73 -33.78 -7.69
C ALA A 17 38.79 -34.54 -6.73
N LEU A 18 38.06 -35.51 -7.30
CA LEU A 18 37.22 -36.48 -6.59
C LEU A 18 38.05 -37.63 -5.98
N PRO A 19 37.61 -38.23 -4.85
CA PRO A 19 38.23 -39.43 -4.28
C PRO A 19 37.93 -40.71 -5.10
N PRO A 20 38.77 -41.75 -4.99
CA PRO A 20 38.69 -42.95 -5.85
C PRO A 20 37.53 -43.89 -5.48
N THR A 21 37.00 -44.57 -6.48
CA THR A 21 36.06 -45.69 -6.36
C THR A 21 36.76 -46.99 -5.93
N PRO A 22 36.12 -47.86 -5.12
CA PRO A 22 36.62 -49.20 -4.84
C PRO A 22 36.43 -50.14 -6.05
N PRO A 23 37.22 -51.23 -6.16
CA PRO A 23 37.18 -52.14 -7.31
C PRO A 23 35.92 -53.02 -7.30
N GLY A 24 35.47 -53.42 -8.51
CA GLY A 24 34.32 -54.28 -8.69
C GLY A 24 34.57 -55.73 -8.29
N GLY A 25 33.53 -56.37 -7.74
CA GLY A 25 33.39 -57.82 -7.62
C GLY A 25 32.21 -58.30 -8.47
N ASP A 26 32.32 -59.51 -9.01
CA ASP A 26 31.37 -60.10 -9.98
C ASP A 26 29.97 -60.38 -9.37
N PRO A 27 28.86 -60.18 -10.11
CA PRO A 27 27.51 -60.40 -9.60
C PRO A 27 27.04 -61.85 -9.84
N ALA A 28 27.74 -62.83 -9.26
CA ALA A 28 27.46 -64.26 -9.50
C ALA A 28 27.76 -65.20 -8.31
N ASP A 29 27.59 -64.73 -7.07
CA ASP A 29 27.47 -65.49 -5.82
C ASP A 29 26.98 -64.47 -4.76
N VAL A 30 25.99 -64.67 -3.90
CA VAL A 30 25.48 -65.90 -3.27
C VAL A 30 23.93 -65.82 -3.16
N ILE A 31 23.23 -66.89 -3.56
CA ILE A 31 21.83 -67.15 -3.16
C ILE A 31 21.86 -68.27 -2.11
N ALA A 32 20.99 -68.14 -1.08
CA ALA A 32 21.00 -68.89 0.19
C ALA A 32 22.18 -68.49 1.10
N ASP A 33 21.95 -67.92 2.28
CA ASP A 33 21.38 -68.70 3.38
C ASP A 33 20.57 -67.90 4.43
N GLU A 34 19.88 -68.63 5.30
CA GLU A 34 19.32 -68.29 6.62
C GLU A 34 18.35 -67.10 6.76
N THR A 35 17.06 -67.44 6.76
CA THR A 35 16.00 -66.71 7.43
C THR A 35 16.22 -66.67 8.96
N HIS A 36 16.72 -65.56 9.50
CA HIS A 36 16.78 -65.35 10.96
C HIS A 36 15.75 -64.31 11.44
N VAL A 37 14.54 -64.77 11.76
CA VAL A 37 13.52 -63.95 12.45
C VAL A 37 13.87 -63.90 13.93
N PRO A 38 14.05 -62.73 14.55
CA PRO A 38 14.35 -62.65 15.98
C PRO A 38 13.16 -63.15 16.82
N GLU A 39 13.39 -64.16 17.66
CA GLU A 39 12.39 -64.66 18.60
C GLU A 39 11.99 -63.56 19.60
N ILE A 40 10.71 -63.15 19.56
CA ILE A 40 10.14 -62.25 20.56
C ILE A 40 9.92 -63.05 21.86
N PRO A 41 10.52 -62.67 23.00
CA PRO A 41 10.36 -63.42 24.25
C PRO A 41 8.89 -63.53 24.67
N ALA A 42 8.41 -64.75 24.85
CA ALA A 42 7.02 -65.06 25.16
C ALA A 42 6.62 -64.70 26.61
N ARG A 43 6.59 -63.42 26.96
CA ARG A 43 5.93 -62.89 28.17
C ARG A 43 5.02 -61.72 27.79
N HIS A 44 3.85 -61.67 28.43
CA HIS A 44 2.73 -60.78 28.11
C HIS A 44 1.92 -61.14 26.85
N ARG A 45 1.34 -62.36 26.83
CA ARG A 45 0.02 -62.54 26.19
C ARG A 45 -0.98 -61.61 26.89
N ALA A 46 -1.25 -60.45 26.30
CA ALA A 46 -2.30 -59.56 26.77
C ALA A 46 -3.63 -60.33 26.76
N ARG A 47 -4.32 -60.38 27.90
CA ARG A 47 -5.64 -61.02 28.00
C ARG A 47 -6.60 -60.26 27.09
N GLY A 48 -7.10 -60.91 26.05
CA GLY A 48 -8.11 -60.33 25.17
C GLY A 48 -9.32 -59.83 25.96
N ILE A 49 -9.86 -58.69 25.55
CA ILE A 49 -11.06 -58.09 26.16
C ILE A 49 -12.19 -59.12 26.08
N SER A 50 -12.75 -59.49 27.24
CA SER A 50 -13.86 -60.46 27.27
C SER A 50 -15.04 -59.98 26.42
N GLN A 51 -15.78 -60.87 25.76
CA GLN A 51 -16.98 -60.50 24.97
C GLN A 51 -17.96 -59.60 25.75
N ARG A 52 -18.09 -59.79 27.07
CA ARG A 52 -18.94 -58.93 27.93
C ARG A 52 -18.39 -57.51 28.09
N ALA A 53 -17.07 -57.35 28.12
CA ALA A 53 -16.43 -56.04 28.17
C ALA A 53 -16.44 -55.35 26.79
N GLN A 54 -16.23 -56.09 25.70
CA GLN A 54 -16.38 -55.58 24.34
C GLN A 54 -17.80 -55.09 24.07
N ARG A 55 -18.83 -55.91 24.40
CA ARG A 55 -20.24 -55.51 24.23
C ARG A 55 -20.62 -54.30 25.08
N ARG A 56 -20.02 -54.13 26.27
CA ARG A 56 -20.18 -52.91 27.09
C ARG A 56 -19.52 -51.69 26.45
N LEU A 57 -18.35 -51.85 25.84
CA LEU A 57 -17.67 -50.78 25.11
C LEU A 57 -18.46 -50.35 23.86
N GLU A 58 -18.97 -51.30 23.08
CA GLU A 58 -19.82 -51.04 21.91
C GLU A 58 -21.12 -50.31 22.29
N ILE A 59 -21.82 -50.77 23.34
CA ILE A 59 -23.02 -50.08 23.86
C ILE A 59 -22.68 -48.68 24.36
N GLY A 60 -21.59 -48.52 25.14
CA GLY A 60 -21.16 -47.21 25.64
C GLY A 60 -20.76 -46.25 24.53
N SER A 61 -20.04 -46.74 23.52
CA SER A 61 -19.64 -45.97 22.33
C SER A 61 -20.85 -45.51 21.51
N ASN A 62 -21.80 -46.43 21.24
CA ASN A 62 -23.02 -46.09 20.52
C ASN A 62 -23.86 -45.05 21.28
N ILE A 63 -24.04 -45.21 22.59
CA ILE A 63 -24.73 -44.21 23.43
C ILE A 63 -24.01 -42.85 23.35
N PHE A 64 -22.67 -42.83 23.49
CA PHE A 64 -21.89 -41.60 23.40
C PHE A 64 -22.05 -40.89 22.05
N VAL A 65 -21.92 -41.62 20.94
CA VAL A 65 -22.10 -41.08 19.58
C VAL A 65 -23.53 -40.59 19.36
N THR A 66 -24.55 -41.33 19.82
CA THR A 66 -25.96 -40.90 19.70
C THR A 66 -26.24 -39.64 20.54
N VAL A 67 -25.73 -39.54 21.77
CA VAL A 67 -25.86 -38.33 22.59
C VAL A 67 -25.13 -37.14 21.96
N LEU A 68 -23.91 -37.35 21.46
CA LEU A 68 -23.15 -36.30 20.78
C LEU A 68 -23.88 -35.77 19.54
N ALA A 69 -24.40 -36.68 18.70
CA ALA A 69 -25.18 -36.33 17.51
C ALA A 69 -26.48 -35.61 17.87
N ALA A 70 -27.23 -36.10 18.87
CA ALA A 70 -28.45 -35.46 19.35
C ALA A 70 -28.18 -34.06 19.93
N SER A 71 -27.09 -33.87 20.68
CA SER A 71 -26.68 -32.56 21.18
C SER A 71 -26.26 -31.60 20.05
N TRP A 72 -25.60 -32.11 19.01
CA TRP A 72 -25.22 -31.29 17.85
C TRP A 72 -26.44 -30.87 17.02
N ILE A 73 -27.39 -31.80 16.80
CA ILE A 73 -28.68 -31.51 16.15
C ILE A 73 -29.49 -30.50 16.99
N ALA A 74 -29.57 -30.67 18.31
CA ALA A 74 -30.23 -29.71 19.19
C ALA A 74 -29.56 -28.32 19.13
N ALA A 75 -28.23 -28.24 19.04
CA ALA A 75 -27.52 -26.97 18.87
C ALA A 75 -27.78 -26.29 17.51
N VAL A 76 -28.11 -27.06 16.46
CA VAL A 76 -28.49 -26.53 15.14
C VAL A 76 -29.96 -26.09 15.10
N ILE A 77 -30.88 -26.85 15.70
CA ILE A 77 -32.33 -26.54 15.67
C ILE A 77 -32.71 -25.47 16.70
N TRP A 78 -32.11 -25.50 17.90
CA TRP A 78 -32.38 -24.54 19.00
C TRP A 78 -31.28 -23.49 19.15
N GLY A 79 -30.27 -23.51 18.28
CA GLY A 79 -29.39 -22.38 18.06
C GLY A 79 -30.18 -21.25 17.44
N GLU A 80 -30.82 -20.41 18.27
CA GLU A 80 -31.39 -19.16 17.79
C GLU A 80 -30.33 -18.43 16.95
N PRO A 81 -30.72 -17.75 15.87
CA PRO A 81 -29.81 -16.90 15.10
C PRO A 81 -29.43 -15.70 15.97
N ARG A 82 -28.47 -15.93 16.87
CA ARG A 82 -27.67 -14.89 17.49
C ARG A 82 -27.11 -14.10 16.33
N THR A 83 -27.66 -12.91 16.16
CA THR A 83 -27.10 -11.89 15.29
C THR A 83 -25.63 -11.83 15.64
N VAL A 84 -24.78 -12.27 14.70
CA VAL A 84 -23.34 -12.17 14.86
C VAL A 84 -23.05 -10.68 14.75
N ALA A 85 -23.14 -10.00 15.90
CA ALA A 85 -22.65 -8.65 16.09
C ALA A 85 -21.27 -8.63 15.45
N ALA A 86 -21.14 -7.85 14.38
CA ALA A 86 -20.11 -8.06 13.36
C ALA A 86 -18.75 -8.24 14.03
N ALA A 87 -18.23 -9.46 13.99
CA ALA A 87 -17.01 -9.78 14.73
C ALA A 87 -15.92 -8.83 14.24
N ASP A 88 -15.50 -7.95 15.14
CA ASP A 88 -14.63 -6.80 14.88
C ASP A 88 -13.53 -7.22 13.89
N PRO A 89 -13.28 -6.49 12.79
CA PRO A 89 -12.16 -6.78 11.89
C PRO A 89 -10.87 -7.10 12.64
N LEU A 90 -10.59 -6.41 13.76
CA LEU A 90 -9.48 -6.68 14.66
C LEU A 90 -9.56 -8.10 15.26
N SER A 91 -10.72 -8.53 15.77
CA SER A 91 -10.92 -9.89 16.30
C SER A 91 -10.74 -11.00 15.26
N ARG A 92 -10.94 -10.70 13.97
CA ARG A 92 -10.69 -11.64 12.86
C ARG A 92 -9.21 -11.68 12.51
N ALA A 93 -8.55 -10.52 12.43
CA ALA A 93 -7.10 -10.43 12.25
C ALA A 93 -6.34 -11.15 13.38
N THR A 94 -6.65 -10.88 14.65
CA THR A 94 -6.01 -11.54 15.81
C THR A 94 -6.18 -13.06 15.79
N ARG A 95 -7.35 -13.58 15.38
CA ARG A 95 -7.57 -15.04 15.23
C ARG A 95 -6.80 -15.65 14.05
N ALA A 96 -6.73 -14.94 12.92
CA ALA A 96 -5.92 -15.37 11.77
C ALA A 96 -4.43 -15.42 12.12
N ILE A 97 -3.92 -14.42 12.85
CA ILE A 97 -2.56 -14.36 13.37
C ILE A 97 -2.29 -15.54 14.31
N GLY A 98 -3.14 -15.76 15.32
CA GLY A 98 -2.99 -16.87 16.26
C GLY A 98 -2.97 -18.25 15.58
N ALA A 99 -3.82 -18.46 14.57
CA ALA A 99 -3.81 -19.66 13.75
C ALA A 99 -2.52 -19.79 12.92
N SER A 100 -2.02 -18.70 12.34
CA SER A 100 -0.80 -18.71 11.50
C SER A 100 0.49 -19.03 12.24
N LEU A 101 0.55 -18.73 13.54
CA LEU A 101 1.70 -19.01 14.38
C LEU A 101 1.67 -20.45 14.95
N THR A 102 0.56 -21.17 14.78
CA THR A 102 0.32 -22.47 15.45
C THR A 102 -0.09 -23.61 14.52
N ASN A 103 -0.46 -23.32 13.27
CA ASN A 103 -0.98 -24.31 12.32
C ASN A 103 -0.27 -24.21 10.96
N ALA A 104 0.30 -25.31 10.49
CA ALA A 104 1.01 -25.39 9.21
C ALA A 104 0.11 -25.15 7.97
N ASN A 105 -1.21 -25.29 8.11
CA ASN A 105 -2.21 -25.08 7.05
C ASN A 105 -2.84 -23.68 7.09
N ALA A 106 -2.30 -22.75 7.88
CA ALA A 106 -2.85 -21.42 8.04
C ALA A 106 -2.53 -20.48 6.85
N PRO A 107 -3.23 -19.32 6.73
CA PRO A 107 -2.96 -18.36 5.66
C PRO A 107 -1.50 -17.91 5.62
N SER A 108 -0.98 -17.69 4.41
CA SER A 108 0.41 -17.27 4.22
C SER A 108 0.73 -15.96 4.94
N ALA A 109 2.00 -15.76 5.30
CA ALA A 109 2.44 -14.55 5.99
C ALA A 109 2.02 -13.25 5.26
N ALA A 110 1.95 -13.27 3.92
CA ALA A 110 1.50 -12.14 3.12
C ALA A 110 0.02 -11.76 3.38
N PHE A 111 -0.87 -12.74 3.58
CA PHE A 111 -2.27 -12.50 3.91
C PHE A 111 -2.44 -11.77 5.26
N ILE A 112 -1.61 -12.12 6.23
CA ILE A 112 -1.58 -11.46 7.55
C ILE A 112 -1.12 -10.01 7.40
N THR A 113 -0.02 -9.79 6.68
CA THR A 113 0.55 -8.46 6.46
C THR A 113 -0.48 -7.53 5.81
N ASP A 114 -1.18 -7.99 4.77
CA ASP A 114 -2.19 -7.16 4.11
C ASP A 114 -3.46 -6.97 4.98
N ALA A 115 -3.95 -8.01 5.65
CA ALA A 115 -5.07 -7.88 6.60
C ALA A 115 -4.76 -6.90 7.75
N MET A 116 -3.50 -6.80 8.19
CA MET A 116 -3.07 -5.83 9.20
C MET A 116 -2.95 -4.41 8.64
N VAL A 117 -2.47 -4.24 7.40
CA VAL A 117 -2.44 -2.93 6.72
C VAL A 117 -3.86 -2.41 6.50
N GLN A 118 -4.80 -3.30 6.16
CA GLN A 118 -6.23 -3.00 6.08
C GLN A 118 -6.80 -2.63 7.47
N SER A 119 -6.47 -3.36 8.54
CA SER A 119 -6.96 -3.05 9.90
C SER A 119 -6.42 -1.74 10.46
N LEU A 120 -5.26 -1.28 9.98
CA LEU A 120 -4.67 0.02 10.30
C LEU A 120 -5.22 1.18 9.43
N ALA A 121 -6.16 0.90 8.52
CA ALA A 121 -6.73 1.84 7.55
C ALA A 121 -5.69 2.59 6.69
N LEU A 122 -4.49 2.04 6.52
CA LEU A 122 -3.38 2.72 5.83
C LEU A 122 -3.62 2.89 4.32
N ARG A 123 -4.47 2.04 3.74
CA ARG A 123 -4.80 2.04 2.31
C ARG A 123 -5.88 3.06 1.91
N GLY A 124 -6.38 3.88 2.83
CA GLY A 124 -7.43 4.87 2.58
C GLY A 124 -8.83 4.26 2.39
N ALA A 125 -9.81 5.11 2.11
CA ALA A 125 -11.18 4.69 1.83
C ALA A 125 -11.34 4.03 0.45
N SER A 126 -10.42 4.30 -0.48
CA SER A 126 -10.28 3.59 -1.77
C SER A 126 -9.74 2.16 -1.61
N GLY A 127 -8.97 1.89 -0.56
CA GLY A 127 -8.14 0.69 -0.45
C GLY A 127 -6.90 0.70 -1.37
N LYS A 128 -6.65 1.80 -2.10
CA LYS A 128 -5.63 1.90 -3.16
C LYS A 128 -4.40 2.73 -2.78
N LEU A 129 -4.32 3.31 -1.57
CA LEU A 129 -3.11 4.04 -1.14
C LEU A 129 -1.93 3.09 -0.92
N LEU A 130 -0.77 3.47 -1.46
CA LEU A 130 0.50 2.75 -1.37
C LEU A 130 1.58 3.55 -0.60
N ALA A 131 1.24 4.71 -0.04
CA ALA A 131 2.14 5.52 0.76
C ALA A 131 1.47 6.21 1.95
N ARG A 132 2.22 6.40 3.04
CA ARG A 132 1.88 7.26 4.18
C ARG A 132 2.96 8.34 4.35
N PHE A 133 2.54 9.55 4.68
CA PHE A 133 3.45 10.68 4.92
C PHE A 133 3.51 10.98 6.43
N GLU A 134 4.70 11.32 6.92
CA GLU A 134 4.99 11.57 8.33
C GLU A 134 6.05 12.68 8.49
N THR A 135 6.06 13.40 9.61
CA THR A 135 7.22 14.24 9.99
C THR A 135 8.22 13.43 10.83
N PRO A 136 9.51 13.80 10.87
CA PRO A 136 10.49 13.14 11.73
C PRO A 136 10.03 13.14 13.20
N GLY A 137 10.07 11.98 13.85
CA GLY A 137 9.55 11.81 15.21
C GLY A 137 8.06 11.49 15.34
N ASP A 138 7.28 11.52 14.25
CA ASP A 138 5.92 10.97 14.26
C ASP A 138 5.96 9.47 14.62
N LEU A 139 5.18 9.07 15.60
CA LEU A 139 4.91 7.65 15.83
C LEU A 139 3.87 7.18 14.82
N VAL A 140 4.17 6.10 14.09
CA VAL A 140 3.13 5.39 13.31
C VAL A 140 2.17 4.77 14.34
N PRO A 141 0.87 5.10 14.36
CA PRO A 141 -0.05 4.64 15.39
C PRO A 141 -0.09 3.12 15.46
N GLY A 142 0.38 2.58 16.59
CA GLY A 142 0.46 1.14 16.86
C GLY A 142 -0.66 0.62 17.74
N ASP A 143 -1.54 1.49 18.23
CA ASP A 143 -2.51 1.20 19.30
C ASP A 143 -3.55 0.14 18.90
N SER A 144 -3.73 -0.09 17.58
CA SER A 144 -4.58 -1.14 17.01
C SER A 144 -3.87 -2.49 16.81
N LEU A 145 -2.58 -2.59 17.11
CA LEU A 145 -1.77 -3.79 16.87
C LEU A 145 -1.85 -4.79 18.03
N PRO A 146 -1.71 -6.10 17.77
CA PRO A 146 -1.58 -7.10 18.83
C PRO A 146 -0.36 -6.82 19.73
N ALA A 147 -0.49 -7.09 21.03
CA ALA A 147 0.59 -6.91 21.99
C ALA A 147 1.90 -7.57 21.53
N GLY A 148 3.02 -6.83 21.60
CA GLY A 148 4.32 -7.27 21.08
C GLY A 148 4.55 -7.04 19.58
N THR A 149 3.58 -6.44 18.87
CA THR A 149 3.72 -6.02 17.47
C THR A 149 3.84 -4.50 17.37
N HIS A 150 4.75 -4.02 16.53
CA HIS A 150 4.87 -2.59 16.22
C HIS A 150 5.16 -2.37 14.74
N LEU A 151 4.77 -1.20 14.24
CA LEU A 151 5.13 -0.73 12.90
C LEU A 151 6.54 -0.18 12.94
N ALA A 152 7.38 -0.72 12.08
CA ALA A 152 8.74 -0.26 11.83
C ALA A 152 8.86 0.23 10.39
N ALA A 153 9.99 0.84 10.07
CA ALA A 153 10.37 1.06 8.68
C ALA A 153 11.75 0.45 8.45
N THR A 154 11.99 -0.07 7.26
CA THR A 154 13.29 -0.59 6.84
C THR A 154 13.81 0.19 5.64
N ASP A 155 15.13 0.31 5.56
CA ASP A 155 15.77 0.86 4.38
C ASP A 155 15.52 -0.07 3.17
N PRO A 156 15.14 0.45 1.99
CA PRO A 156 15.05 -0.37 0.78
C PRO A 156 16.31 -1.19 0.45
N ALA A 157 17.50 -0.71 0.82
CA ALA A 157 18.79 -1.38 0.68
C ALA A 157 19.10 -2.36 1.84
N SER A 158 18.62 -2.07 3.06
CA SER A 158 18.81 -2.93 4.26
C SER A 158 17.46 -3.39 4.83
N PRO A 159 16.71 -4.28 4.12
CA PRO A 159 15.35 -4.68 4.50
C PRO A 159 15.25 -5.56 5.76
N ARG A 160 16.39 -5.87 6.41
CA ARG A 160 16.47 -6.66 7.64
C ARG A 160 16.64 -5.80 8.90
N ASP A 161 16.94 -4.51 8.75
CA ASP A 161 17.24 -3.61 9.86
C ASP A 161 16.14 -2.54 9.97
N THR A 162 15.58 -2.38 11.18
CA THR A 162 14.55 -1.37 11.43
C THR A 162 15.17 -0.02 11.79
N VAL A 163 14.68 1.03 11.16
CA VAL A 163 15.01 2.43 11.50
C VAL A 163 13.92 2.98 12.44
N PRO A 164 14.23 3.31 13.71
CA PRO A 164 13.27 3.91 14.64
C PRO A 164 12.74 5.25 14.11
N ALA A 165 11.45 5.53 14.31
CA ALA A 165 10.80 6.72 13.77
C ALA A 165 11.43 8.04 14.27
N ALA A 166 11.91 8.06 15.52
CA ALA A 166 12.60 9.22 16.12
C ALA A 166 14.01 9.47 15.53
N SER A 167 14.59 8.52 14.81
CA SER A 167 15.94 8.60 14.23
C SER A 167 15.94 8.49 12.70
N ARG A 168 14.75 8.56 12.09
CA ARG A 168 14.54 8.38 10.66
C ARG A 168 14.73 9.72 9.93
N PRO A 169 15.77 9.88 9.09
CA PRO A 169 15.88 11.07 8.27
C PRO A 169 14.78 11.11 7.21
N ALA A 170 14.57 12.29 6.63
CA ALA A 170 13.66 12.45 5.51
C ALA A 170 14.06 11.53 4.34
N GLY A 171 13.08 10.93 3.68
CA GLY A 171 13.31 9.90 2.67
C GLY A 171 12.12 8.96 2.48
N ILE A 172 12.34 7.91 1.68
CA ILE A 172 11.33 6.89 1.38
C ILE A 172 11.80 5.55 1.94
N TRP A 173 10.97 4.98 2.80
CA TRP A 173 11.26 3.76 3.55
C TRP A 173 10.22 2.69 3.21
N ARG A 174 10.56 1.41 3.37
CA ARG A 174 9.56 0.34 3.32
C ARG A 174 8.88 0.22 4.67
N LEU A 175 7.56 0.18 4.68
CA LEU A 175 6.83 -0.15 5.90
C LEU A 175 7.12 -1.62 6.29
N ALA A 176 7.26 -1.90 7.57
CA ALA A 176 7.45 -3.26 8.08
C ALA A 176 6.67 -3.47 9.38
N LEU A 177 6.29 -4.72 9.64
CA LEU A 177 5.76 -5.18 10.92
C LEU A 177 6.86 -5.91 11.67
N ALA A 178 7.15 -5.46 12.89
CA ALA A 178 8.06 -6.13 13.80
C ALA A 178 7.24 -6.85 14.88
N VAL A 179 7.38 -8.17 14.96
CA VAL A 179 6.66 -9.05 15.91
C VAL A 179 7.71 -9.83 16.69
N GLY A 180 7.96 -9.43 17.95
CA GLY A 180 9.14 -9.88 18.68
C GLY A 180 10.42 -9.58 17.88
N ASN A 181 11.22 -10.61 17.58
CA ASN A 181 12.45 -10.49 16.79
C ASN A 181 12.24 -10.65 15.27
N ALA A 182 11.00 -10.90 14.80
CA ALA A 182 10.71 -11.10 13.38
C ALA A 182 10.29 -9.79 12.70
N ILE A 183 11.06 -9.35 11.70
CA ILE A 183 10.73 -8.20 10.86
C ILE A 183 10.13 -8.71 9.55
N ARG A 184 8.95 -8.20 9.19
CA ARG A 184 8.21 -8.57 7.97
C ARG A 184 7.92 -7.30 7.16
N PRO A 185 8.52 -7.10 5.98
CA PRO A 185 8.19 -5.96 5.14
C PRO A 185 6.73 -6.05 4.67
N VAL A 186 6.06 -4.91 4.63
CA VAL A 186 4.77 -4.74 3.95
C VAL A 186 5.05 -4.60 2.46
N ALA A 187 4.46 -5.49 1.66
CA ALA A 187 4.53 -5.39 0.21
C ALA A 187 3.81 -4.13 -0.27
N ASP A 188 4.46 -3.41 -1.19
CA ASP A 188 3.89 -2.27 -1.91
C ASP A 188 3.26 -1.22 -0.98
N PHE A 189 3.95 -0.90 0.13
CA PHE A 189 3.63 0.23 0.99
C PHE A 189 4.89 1.00 1.41
N SER A 190 4.92 2.28 1.05
CA SER A 190 6.00 3.22 1.37
C SER A 190 5.65 4.07 2.59
N LEU A 191 6.65 4.32 3.44
CA LEU A 191 6.57 5.33 4.48
C LEU A 191 7.50 6.47 4.09
N ILE A 192 6.94 7.67 3.89
CA ILE A 192 7.67 8.83 3.39
C ILE A 192 7.81 9.84 4.52
N THR A 193 9.02 9.92 5.06
CA THR A 193 9.40 10.89 6.08
C THR A 193 9.72 12.21 5.39
N MET A 194 8.97 13.26 5.72
CA MET A 194 9.10 14.58 5.10
C MET A 194 10.28 15.37 5.69
N ARG A 195 10.82 16.32 4.91
CA ARG A 195 11.64 17.43 5.43
C ARG A 195 10.74 18.36 6.24
N PRO A 196 11.07 18.70 7.50
CA PRO A 196 10.35 19.71 8.28
C PRO A 196 10.17 21.06 7.54
N PHE A 197 9.08 21.77 7.85
CA PHE A 197 8.75 23.03 7.16
C PHE A 197 9.79 24.16 7.40
N ASP A 198 10.40 24.18 8.58
CA ASP A 198 11.40 25.17 9.03
C ASP A 198 12.75 25.06 8.31
N GLU A 199 13.02 23.95 7.60
CA GLU A 199 14.14 23.87 6.66
C GLU A 199 14.03 24.87 5.49
N LYS A 200 12.82 25.42 5.22
CA LYS A 200 12.59 26.37 4.13
C LYS A 200 13.12 27.77 4.48
N GLN A 201 14.35 28.04 4.07
CA GLN A 201 15.01 29.34 4.26
C GLN A 201 14.73 30.29 3.09
N ARG A 202 14.25 31.50 3.40
CA ARG A 202 13.99 32.59 2.41
C ARG A 202 13.18 32.11 1.18
N GLY A 203 12.19 31.24 1.42
CA GLY A 203 11.32 30.69 0.39
C GLY A 203 11.92 29.57 -0.47
N ARG A 204 13.04 28.95 -0.05
CA ARG A 204 13.71 27.87 -0.81
C ARG A 204 14.12 26.72 0.12
N ILE A 205 14.31 25.54 -0.46
CA ILE A 205 15.15 24.49 0.14
C ILE A 205 16.22 24.14 -0.89
N GLY A 206 17.49 24.37 -0.52
CA GLY A 206 18.61 24.31 -1.45
C GLY A 206 18.37 25.19 -2.69
N GLY A 207 18.49 24.60 -3.88
CA GLY A 207 18.25 25.28 -5.15
C GLY A 207 16.78 25.47 -5.52
N TYR A 208 15.83 24.79 -4.89
CA TYR A 208 14.43 24.79 -5.33
C TYR A 208 13.65 25.98 -4.75
N MET A 209 13.07 26.81 -5.62
CA MET A 209 12.21 27.92 -5.22
C MET A 209 10.79 27.44 -4.92
N ILE A 210 10.35 27.70 -3.70
CA ILE A 210 9.03 27.36 -3.19
C ILE A 210 8.18 28.65 -3.00
N GLY A 211 8.81 29.73 -2.54
CA GLY A 211 8.12 30.95 -2.10
C GLY A 211 7.60 30.82 -0.66
N SER A 212 6.57 31.61 -0.35
CA SER A 212 5.95 31.65 0.97
C SER A 212 4.43 31.51 0.91
N TRP A 213 3.88 30.71 1.83
CA TRP A 213 2.44 30.62 2.06
C TRP A 213 1.92 31.90 2.73
N PRO A 214 0.65 32.29 2.50
CA PRO A 214 0.05 33.45 3.18
C PRO A 214 0.07 33.36 4.71
N GLY A 215 0.07 32.14 5.27
CA GLY A 215 0.17 31.86 6.71
C GLY A 215 1.59 31.99 7.29
N GLU A 216 2.60 32.40 6.52
CA GLU A 216 3.95 32.69 7.04
C GLU A 216 4.07 34.13 7.56
N SER A 217 3.31 35.07 6.99
CA SER A 217 3.37 36.50 7.37
C SER A 217 2.40 36.88 8.50
N GLY A 218 1.64 35.93 9.03
CA GLY A 218 0.65 36.15 10.10
C GLY A 218 -0.20 34.89 10.33
N GLN A 219 -1.06 34.90 11.35
CA GLN A 219 -1.92 33.74 11.61
C GLN A 219 -2.89 33.49 10.44
N PRO A 220 -3.02 32.24 9.96
CA PRO A 220 -4.00 31.91 8.93
C PRO A 220 -5.42 32.09 9.48
N MET A 221 -6.28 32.80 8.75
CA MET A 221 -7.65 33.10 9.20
C MET A 221 -8.52 31.85 9.43
N ARG A 222 -8.11 30.67 8.94
CA ARG A 222 -8.77 29.37 9.12
C ARG A 222 -7.73 28.25 9.08
N SER A 223 -7.89 27.23 9.91
CA SER A 223 -6.93 26.11 10.04
C SER A 223 -6.58 25.41 8.73
N ARG A 224 -7.55 25.26 7.81
CA ARG A 224 -7.31 24.67 6.48
C ARG A 224 -6.35 25.46 5.57
N TYR A 225 -5.91 26.65 5.98
CA TYR A 225 -4.89 27.46 5.30
C TYR A 225 -3.60 27.60 6.15
N GLU A 226 -3.44 26.77 7.19
CA GLU A 226 -2.18 26.59 7.91
C GLU A 226 -1.03 26.17 6.98
N ASN A 227 0.19 26.49 7.39
CA ASN A 227 1.38 26.13 6.64
C ASN A 227 1.53 24.60 6.61
N PRO A 228 2.00 24.02 5.49
CA PRO A 228 2.31 22.59 5.41
C PRO A 228 3.20 22.11 6.57
N ARG A 229 2.99 20.89 7.05
CA ARG A 229 3.82 20.28 8.10
C ARG A 229 5.28 20.05 7.67
N GLY A 230 5.50 19.93 6.37
CA GLY A 230 6.80 19.64 5.77
C GLY A 230 6.68 19.38 4.27
N PHE A 231 7.73 18.82 3.70
CA PHE A 231 7.86 18.58 2.27
C PHE A 231 8.35 17.16 1.98
N ILE A 232 7.72 16.49 1.02
CA ILE A 232 8.25 15.27 0.42
C ILE A 232 9.41 15.67 -0.50
N GLU A 233 10.61 15.12 -0.25
CA GLU A 233 11.79 15.32 -1.08
C GLU A 233 11.76 14.39 -2.30
N VAL A 234 11.63 14.97 -3.49
CA VAL A 234 11.53 14.25 -4.76
C VAL A 234 12.82 14.41 -5.56
N THR A 235 13.58 13.33 -5.66
CA THR A 235 14.82 13.20 -6.42
C THR A 235 14.56 12.54 -7.78
N LEU A 236 15.53 12.61 -8.69
CA LEU A 236 15.46 11.86 -9.96
C LEU A 236 15.30 10.34 -9.76
N ALA A 237 15.86 9.80 -8.67
CA ALA A 237 15.81 8.37 -8.36
C ALA A 237 14.47 7.92 -7.76
N ASN A 238 13.76 8.79 -7.02
CA ASN A 238 12.55 8.42 -6.28
C ASN A 238 11.24 8.98 -6.88
N ARG A 239 11.29 9.85 -7.90
CA ARG A 239 10.11 10.49 -8.51
C ARG A 239 9.03 9.48 -8.99
N ASP A 240 9.45 8.27 -9.31
CA ASP A 240 8.61 7.19 -9.81
C ASP A 240 7.99 6.31 -8.71
N THR A 241 8.23 6.62 -7.43
CA THR A 241 7.54 5.96 -6.31
C THR A 241 6.03 6.17 -6.43
N ARG A 242 5.29 5.05 -6.45
CA ARG A 242 3.83 5.03 -6.40
C ARG A 242 3.34 5.51 -5.02
N VAL A 243 2.39 6.43 -5.01
CA VAL A 243 1.67 6.86 -3.81
C VAL A 243 0.30 6.19 -3.70
N SER A 244 -0.22 5.68 -4.82
CA SER A 244 -1.42 4.87 -4.91
C SER A 244 -1.33 3.91 -6.10
N GLU A 245 -2.40 3.19 -6.40
CA GLU A 245 -2.48 2.30 -7.56
C GLU A 245 -2.18 3.06 -8.88
N HIS A 246 -2.83 4.19 -9.12
CA HIS A 246 -2.73 4.93 -10.39
C HIS A 246 -1.70 6.06 -10.39
N PHE A 247 -1.27 6.57 -9.22
CA PHE A 247 -0.46 7.80 -9.14
C PHE A 247 0.92 7.61 -8.50
N ARG A 248 1.90 8.40 -8.99
CA ARG A 248 3.30 8.49 -8.53
C ARG A 248 3.61 9.90 -8.01
N LEU A 249 4.69 10.04 -7.24
CA LEU A 249 5.15 11.35 -6.73
C LEU A 249 5.34 12.38 -7.85
N ARG A 250 5.91 11.99 -9.00
CA ARG A 250 6.17 12.88 -10.13
C ARG A 250 4.93 13.54 -10.71
N ASP A 251 3.78 12.86 -10.64
CA ASP A 251 2.55 13.28 -11.31
C ASP A 251 1.95 14.53 -10.62
N PHE A 252 2.30 14.74 -9.34
CA PHE A 252 1.88 15.91 -8.57
C PHE A 252 2.91 17.05 -8.52
N LEU A 253 4.05 16.96 -9.22
CA LEU A 253 5.10 17.98 -9.15
C LEU A 253 4.67 19.32 -9.77
N THR A 254 5.12 20.41 -9.16
CA THR A 254 4.98 21.76 -9.75
C THR A 254 5.81 21.87 -11.03
N LYS A 255 5.17 22.33 -12.11
CA LYS A 255 5.79 22.62 -13.41
C LYS A 255 6.83 23.74 -13.30
N GLY A 256 7.83 23.72 -14.18
CA GLY A 256 8.93 24.65 -14.17
C GLY A 256 10.08 24.23 -13.23
N GLN A 257 11.16 25.00 -13.26
CA GLN A 257 12.42 24.66 -12.60
C GLN A 257 12.91 23.25 -12.98
N GLU A 258 12.88 22.91 -14.27
CA GLU A 258 13.10 21.52 -14.75
C GLU A 258 14.50 20.97 -14.46
N ASN A 259 15.49 21.86 -14.50
CA ASN A 259 16.90 21.53 -14.24
C ASN A 259 17.26 21.64 -12.74
N VAL A 260 16.29 21.81 -11.84
CA VAL A 260 16.52 21.95 -10.41
C VAL A 260 16.03 20.70 -9.68
N TRP A 261 16.97 20.01 -9.02
CA TRP A 261 16.73 18.81 -8.23
C TRP A 261 17.53 18.88 -6.91
N PRO A 262 17.02 18.28 -5.81
CA PRO A 262 15.67 17.72 -5.65
C PRO A 262 14.58 18.79 -5.75
N LYS A 263 13.35 18.34 -6.06
CA LYS A 263 12.12 19.13 -5.97
C LYS A 263 11.41 18.80 -4.66
N TYR A 264 10.55 19.70 -4.17
CA TYR A 264 9.87 19.56 -2.89
C TYR A 264 8.35 19.66 -3.06
N LEU A 265 7.62 18.67 -2.55
CA LEU A 265 6.21 18.44 -2.80
C LEU A 265 5.41 18.50 -1.48
N VAL A 266 4.28 19.21 -1.48
CA VAL A 266 3.23 19.05 -0.47
C VAL A 266 2.10 18.26 -1.11
N LEU A 267 1.67 17.17 -0.50
CA LEU A 267 0.62 16.30 -1.02
C LEU A 267 -0.20 15.75 0.15
N GLU A 268 -1.52 15.85 0.08
CA GLU A 268 -2.43 15.33 1.11
C GLU A 268 -2.97 13.95 0.69
N PRO A 269 -2.81 12.89 1.50
CA PRO A 269 -3.28 11.54 1.14
C PRO A 269 -4.76 11.46 0.79
N ARG A 270 -5.59 12.33 1.39
CA ARG A 270 -7.04 12.43 1.13
C ARG A 270 -7.37 12.84 -0.31
N LEU A 271 -6.52 13.64 -0.95
CA LEU A 271 -6.67 13.97 -2.38
C LEU A 271 -6.46 12.72 -3.24
N ILE A 272 -5.37 11.99 -2.98
CA ILE A 272 -5.01 10.77 -3.72
C ILE A 272 -6.13 9.73 -3.57
N ASP A 273 -6.61 9.52 -2.35
CA ASP A 273 -7.70 8.60 -2.01
C ASP A 273 -9.01 8.96 -2.74
N LYS A 274 -9.32 10.26 -2.86
CA LYS A 274 -10.46 10.76 -3.63
C LYS A 274 -10.31 10.55 -5.13
N LEU A 275 -9.09 10.68 -5.68
CA LEU A 275 -8.81 10.42 -7.10
C LEU A 275 -8.96 8.92 -7.43
N GLU A 276 -8.48 8.03 -6.56
CA GLU A 276 -8.67 6.59 -6.70
C GLU A 276 -10.16 6.17 -6.61
N LEU A 277 -10.94 6.82 -5.74
CA LEU A 277 -12.39 6.66 -5.69
C LEU A 277 -13.08 7.23 -6.93
N LEU A 278 -12.58 8.34 -7.50
CA LEU A 278 -13.11 8.90 -8.75
C LEU A 278 -12.91 7.96 -9.94
N ILE A 279 -11.72 7.37 -10.09
CA ILE A 279 -11.45 6.31 -11.08
C ILE A 279 -12.48 5.19 -10.90
N SER A 280 -12.57 4.64 -9.69
CA SER A 280 -13.45 3.51 -9.38
C SER A 280 -14.95 3.83 -9.62
N GLU A 281 -15.37 5.07 -9.37
CA GLU A 281 -16.74 5.54 -9.60
C GLU A 281 -17.05 5.81 -11.08
N LEU A 282 -16.06 6.24 -11.87
CA LEU A 282 -16.16 6.34 -13.33
C LEU A 282 -16.31 4.95 -13.96
N GLU A 283 -15.45 3.99 -13.58
CA GLU A 283 -15.53 2.59 -14.00
C GLU A 283 -16.89 1.96 -13.65
N ARG A 284 -17.36 2.15 -12.41
CA ARG A 284 -18.69 1.72 -11.95
C ARG A 284 -19.85 2.39 -12.69
N SER A 285 -19.60 3.55 -13.32
CA SER A 285 -20.55 4.27 -14.17
C SER A 285 -20.46 3.89 -15.66
N GLY A 286 -19.60 2.93 -16.03
CA GLY A 286 -19.40 2.46 -17.41
C GLY A 286 -18.33 3.22 -18.21
N VAL A 287 -17.60 4.16 -17.58
CA VAL A 287 -16.50 4.90 -18.22
C VAL A 287 -15.19 4.16 -18.02
N ARG A 288 -14.50 3.80 -19.10
CA ARG A 288 -13.17 3.17 -19.05
C ARG A 288 -12.11 4.17 -18.60
N VAL A 289 -11.31 3.80 -17.60
CA VAL A 289 -10.19 4.62 -17.10
C VAL A 289 -8.93 3.76 -16.95
N GLU A 290 -8.14 3.67 -18.02
CA GLU A 290 -6.77 3.13 -18.01
C GLU A 290 -5.76 4.12 -17.43
N HIS A 291 -6.02 5.41 -17.60
CA HIS A 291 -5.10 6.46 -17.23
C HIS A 291 -5.85 7.76 -16.92
N MET A 292 -5.66 8.27 -15.70
CA MET A 292 -6.08 9.60 -15.30
C MET A 292 -4.86 10.51 -15.24
N ALA A 293 -4.76 11.44 -16.18
CA ALA A 293 -3.67 12.40 -16.23
C ALA A 293 -3.85 13.47 -15.14
N VAL A 294 -2.79 13.72 -14.36
CA VAL A 294 -2.71 14.87 -13.45
C VAL A 294 -2.12 16.05 -14.22
N MET A 295 -2.99 16.92 -14.74
CA MET A 295 -2.57 18.13 -15.47
C MET A 295 -1.82 19.10 -14.56
N SER A 296 -2.23 19.19 -13.30
CA SER A 296 -1.56 20.00 -12.28
C SER A 296 -1.90 19.50 -10.87
N GLY A 297 -0.93 18.92 -10.18
CA GLY A 297 -1.01 18.64 -8.74
C GLY A 297 -0.62 19.86 -7.89
N PHE A 298 0.39 19.66 -7.05
CA PHE A 298 0.93 20.71 -6.18
C PHE A 298 1.51 21.89 -6.98
N ARG A 299 1.25 23.10 -6.48
CA ARG A 299 1.85 24.34 -6.99
C ARG A 299 2.60 25.03 -5.87
N THR A 300 3.91 25.22 -6.01
CA THR A 300 4.65 26.08 -5.08
C THR A 300 4.02 27.48 -5.04
N PRO A 301 3.96 28.16 -3.88
CA PRO A 301 3.48 29.54 -3.79
C PRO A 301 4.11 30.49 -4.81
N SER A 302 5.41 30.36 -5.10
CA SER A 302 6.10 31.16 -6.12
C SER A 302 5.59 30.91 -7.54
N TYR A 303 5.34 29.64 -7.91
CA TYR A 303 4.77 29.30 -9.22
C TYR A 303 3.33 29.79 -9.33
N ASN A 304 2.54 29.56 -8.29
CA ASN A 304 1.12 29.92 -8.24
C ASN A 304 0.90 31.45 -8.28
N ALA A 305 1.81 32.24 -7.72
CA ALA A 305 1.78 33.71 -7.82
C ALA A 305 2.09 34.24 -9.22
N GLY A 306 2.94 33.55 -9.99
CA GLY A 306 3.35 33.98 -11.34
C GLY A 306 2.56 33.37 -12.50
N GLY A 307 1.97 32.18 -12.31
CA GLY A 307 1.28 31.42 -13.36
C GLY A 307 -0.20 31.13 -13.11
N GLY A 308 -0.74 31.50 -11.94
CA GLY A 308 -2.17 31.38 -11.65
C GLY A 308 -2.98 32.57 -12.17
N ASN A 309 -4.28 32.37 -12.42
CA ASN A 309 -5.20 33.44 -12.82
C ASN A 309 -5.12 34.64 -11.84
N THR A 310 -4.62 35.77 -12.34
CA THR A 310 -4.25 36.95 -11.54
C THR A 310 -5.46 37.72 -10.99
N ALA A 311 -6.69 37.32 -11.32
CA ALA A 311 -7.95 37.89 -10.85
C ALA A 311 -8.26 37.65 -9.35
N GLY A 312 -7.23 37.64 -8.48
CA GLY A 312 -7.40 37.80 -7.03
C GLY A 312 -7.64 36.54 -6.19
N ARG A 313 -7.41 35.33 -6.72
CA ARG A 313 -7.56 34.07 -5.94
C ARG A 313 -6.32 33.18 -5.85
N ALA A 314 -5.19 33.56 -6.45
CA ALA A 314 -3.94 32.81 -6.36
C ALA A 314 -3.60 32.43 -4.91
N ASN A 315 -3.64 33.39 -3.98
CA ASN A 315 -3.30 33.18 -2.56
C ASN A 315 -4.23 32.20 -1.80
N LEU A 316 -5.36 31.81 -2.37
CA LEU A 316 -6.30 30.83 -1.78
C LEU A 316 -6.35 29.49 -2.54
N SER A 317 -5.47 29.31 -3.52
CA SER A 317 -5.34 28.11 -4.36
C SER A 317 -5.03 26.88 -3.51
N ARG A 318 -5.92 25.89 -3.55
CA ARG A 318 -5.78 24.61 -2.84
C ARG A 318 -4.58 23.78 -3.33
N HIS A 319 -4.13 23.99 -4.57
CA HIS A 319 -2.90 23.37 -5.08
C HIS A 319 -1.64 23.72 -4.25
N MET A 320 -1.62 24.87 -3.56
CA MET A 320 -0.50 25.22 -2.67
C MET A 320 -0.51 24.40 -1.36
N TYR A 321 -1.63 23.78 -1.01
CA TYR A 321 -1.79 23.01 0.24
C TYR A 321 -1.74 21.50 0.00
N GLY A 322 -1.38 21.06 -1.22
CA GLY A 322 -1.26 19.66 -1.58
C GLY A 322 -2.59 18.89 -1.67
N ASP A 323 -3.72 19.58 -1.49
CA ASP A 323 -5.05 18.96 -1.37
C ASP A 323 -5.95 19.18 -2.60
N ALA A 324 -5.39 19.63 -3.72
CA ALA A 324 -6.06 19.77 -5.01
C ALA A 324 -5.25 19.24 -6.20
N ALA A 325 -5.98 18.75 -7.21
CA ALA A 325 -5.46 18.40 -8.52
C ALA A 325 -6.42 18.82 -9.64
N ASP A 326 -5.84 19.24 -10.77
CA ASP A 326 -6.54 19.37 -12.04
C ASP A 326 -6.28 18.09 -12.85
N VAL A 327 -7.33 17.35 -13.22
CA VAL A 327 -7.24 15.99 -13.78
C VAL A 327 -8.20 15.77 -14.95
N PHE A 328 -7.84 14.83 -15.83
CA PHE A 328 -8.67 14.34 -16.94
C PHE A 328 -8.38 12.85 -17.23
N VAL A 329 -9.31 12.15 -17.88
CA VAL A 329 -9.09 10.77 -18.36
C VAL A 329 -8.45 10.83 -19.75
N ASP A 330 -7.36 10.10 -19.95
CA ASP A 330 -6.44 10.21 -21.11
C ASP A 330 -5.92 8.81 -21.44
N ASN A 331 -6.80 7.93 -21.92
CA ASN A 331 -6.51 6.51 -22.07
C ASN A 331 -5.50 6.24 -23.19
N ASP A 332 -5.57 6.98 -24.30
CA ASP A 332 -4.65 6.86 -25.43
C ASP A 332 -3.32 7.63 -25.23
N ARG A 333 -3.24 8.47 -24.18
CA ARG A 333 -2.07 9.28 -23.80
C ARG A 333 -1.76 10.42 -24.79
N ASN A 334 -2.77 10.92 -25.49
CA ASN A 334 -2.65 12.06 -26.39
C ASN A 334 -2.55 13.42 -25.65
N GLY A 335 -2.87 13.47 -24.34
CA GLY A 335 -2.76 14.66 -23.51
C GLY A 335 -3.99 15.59 -23.53
N THR A 336 -5.13 15.13 -24.04
CA THR A 336 -6.46 15.72 -23.84
C THR A 336 -7.40 14.73 -23.13
N LEU A 337 -8.52 15.24 -22.63
CA LEU A 337 -9.62 14.42 -22.14
C LEU A 337 -10.20 13.56 -23.28
N ASP A 338 -10.48 12.30 -23.00
CA ASP A 338 -11.24 11.41 -23.89
C ASP A 338 -12.72 11.85 -24.02
N ASP A 339 -13.40 11.46 -25.10
CA ASP A 339 -14.87 11.54 -25.20
C ASP A 339 -15.49 10.52 -24.23
N LEU A 340 -15.92 11.01 -23.07
CA LEU A 340 -16.49 10.20 -21.99
C LEU A 340 -18.00 10.04 -22.11
N ASN A 341 -18.64 10.85 -22.94
CA ASN A 341 -20.09 10.85 -23.13
C ASN A 341 -20.54 10.08 -24.40
N GLY A 342 -19.61 9.84 -25.33
CA GLY A 342 -19.78 9.03 -26.53
C GLY A 342 -20.45 9.76 -27.70
N ASP A 343 -20.40 11.10 -27.74
CA ASP A 343 -21.05 11.90 -28.79
C ASP A 343 -20.11 12.33 -29.94
N GLY A 344 -18.85 11.90 -29.91
CA GLY A 344 -17.83 12.21 -30.91
C GLY A 344 -17.20 13.59 -30.75
N ARG A 345 -17.36 14.23 -29.58
CA ARG A 345 -16.73 15.52 -29.25
C ARG A 345 -16.04 15.44 -27.90
N VAL A 346 -14.95 16.20 -27.77
CA VAL A 346 -14.23 16.40 -26.52
C VAL A 346 -14.48 17.82 -26.05
N ASP A 347 -15.34 18.02 -25.05
CA ASP A 347 -15.65 19.33 -24.48
C ASP A 347 -16.00 19.30 -22.98
N THR A 348 -16.67 20.34 -22.47
CA THR A 348 -17.03 20.44 -21.04
C THR A 348 -18.10 19.44 -20.61
N ARG A 349 -18.80 18.79 -21.56
CA ARG A 349 -19.75 17.72 -21.27
C ARG A 349 -19.05 16.46 -20.76
N ASP A 350 -17.86 16.15 -21.28
CA ASP A 350 -16.99 15.07 -20.79
C ASP A 350 -16.42 15.39 -19.42
N ALA A 351 -15.94 16.62 -19.23
CA ALA A 351 -15.52 17.10 -17.91
C ALA A 351 -16.68 17.02 -16.90
N LYS A 352 -17.93 17.24 -17.33
CA LYS A 352 -19.10 17.08 -16.49
C LYS A 352 -19.38 15.61 -16.10
N VAL A 353 -19.09 14.62 -16.96
CA VAL A 353 -19.14 13.19 -16.57
C VAL A 353 -18.23 12.93 -15.37
N MET A 354 -17.00 13.44 -15.40
CA MET A 354 -16.06 13.32 -14.27
C MET A 354 -16.52 14.11 -13.04
N ALA A 355 -17.03 15.33 -13.21
CA ALA A 355 -17.52 16.14 -12.08
C ALA A 355 -18.71 15.49 -11.37
N ASP A 356 -19.65 14.90 -12.12
CA ASP A 356 -20.80 14.20 -11.57
C ASP A 356 -20.40 12.88 -10.88
N ALA A 357 -19.33 12.23 -11.32
CA ALA A 357 -18.72 11.09 -10.64
C ALA A 357 -18.04 11.53 -9.32
N ALA A 358 -17.26 12.61 -9.34
CA ALA A 358 -16.65 13.18 -8.14
C ALA A 358 -17.70 13.65 -7.11
N GLU A 359 -18.87 14.13 -7.56
CA GLU A 359 -20.03 14.38 -6.70
C GLU A 359 -20.59 13.11 -6.04
N ARG A 360 -20.62 11.98 -6.76
CA ARG A 360 -21.05 10.68 -6.21
C ARG A 360 -20.06 10.18 -5.16
N VAL A 361 -18.75 10.32 -5.41
CA VAL A 361 -17.69 10.06 -4.42
C VAL A 361 -17.89 10.92 -3.16
N GLU A 362 -18.12 12.23 -3.27
CA GLU A 362 -18.35 13.08 -2.08
C GLU A 362 -19.61 12.70 -1.29
N ARG A 363 -20.65 12.17 -1.95
CA ARG A 363 -21.86 11.67 -1.25
C ARG A 363 -21.60 10.37 -0.49
N ALA A 364 -20.83 9.45 -1.07
CA ALA A 364 -20.45 8.19 -0.42
C ALA A 364 -19.37 8.38 0.66
N HIS A 365 -18.49 9.37 0.47
CA HIS A 365 -17.36 9.68 1.36
C HIS A 365 -17.39 11.17 1.79
N PRO A 366 -18.33 11.60 2.67
CA PRO A 366 -18.46 13.01 3.08
C PRO A 366 -17.20 13.62 3.70
N HIS A 367 -16.31 12.79 4.25
CA HIS A 367 -15.02 13.23 4.78
C HIS A 367 -13.99 13.62 3.69
N LEU A 368 -14.30 13.41 2.40
CA LEU A 368 -13.48 13.84 1.24
C LEU A 368 -14.10 15.05 0.50
N VAL A 369 -15.10 15.71 1.10
CA VAL A 369 -15.78 16.87 0.50
C VAL A 369 -14.84 18.03 0.21
N GLY A 370 -14.98 18.65 -0.95
CA GLY A 370 -14.22 19.84 -1.33
C GLY A 370 -14.79 20.59 -2.53
N GLY A 371 -13.90 21.25 -3.27
CA GLY A 371 -14.18 21.86 -4.56
C GLY A 371 -14.23 20.83 -5.68
N ILE A 372 -15.17 21.04 -6.61
CA ILE A 372 -15.19 20.39 -7.92
C ILE A 372 -15.49 21.49 -8.94
N GLY A 373 -14.63 21.65 -9.95
CA GLY A 373 -14.80 22.63 -11.02
C GLY A 373 -14.63 22.01 -12.40
N THR A 374 -15.41 22.45 -13.39
CA THR A 374 -15.25 22.00 -14.79
C THR A 374 -14.67 23.11 -15.65
N TYR A 375 -13.65 22.81 -16.44
CA TYR A 375 -12.96 23.76 -17.30
C TYR A 375 -13.00 23.31 -18.76
N LYS A 376 -13.25 24.27 -19.67
CA LYS A 376 -13.17 24.07 -21.11
C LYS A 376 -11.72 24.02 -21.61
N ALA A 377 -11.54 23.43 -22.79
CA ALA A 377 -10.28 23.53 -23.52
C ALA A 377 -9.92 25.01 -23.81
N CYS A 378 -8.70 25.40 -23.48
CA CYS A 378 -8.13 26.69 -23.87
C CYS A 378 -6.60 26.63 -23.79
N CYS A 379 -5.93 27.65 -24.34
CA CYS A 379 -4.53 27.99 -24.01
C CYS A 379 -3.50 26.84 -23.99
N GLY A 380 -3.66 25.83 -24.86
CA GLY A 380 -2.74 24.69 -24.97
C GLY A 380 -3.09 23.46 -24.11
N HIS A 381 -4.31 23.37 -23.55
CA HIS A 381 -4.81 22.15 -22.89
C HIS A 381 -6.25 21.82 -23.31
N GLY A 382 -6.61 20.53 -23.18
CA GLY A 382 -7.99 20.05 -23.32
C GLY A 382 -8.92 20.49 -22.18
N PRO A 383 -10.18 20.04 -22.18
CA PRO A 383 -11.07 20.21 -21.04
C PRO A 383 -10.60 19.33 -19.87
N PHE A 384 -10.90 19.74 -18.64
CA PHE A 384 -10.47 19.01 -17.44
C PHE A 384 -11.40 19.33 -16.25
N ILE A 385 -11.24 18.59 -15.14
CA ILE A 385 -11.84 18.95 -13.86
C ILE A 385 -10.80 19.32 -12.82
N HIS A 386 -11.13 20.32 -12.00
CA HIS A 386 -10.48 20.56 -10.72
C HIS A 386 -11.18 19.74 -9.64
N VAL A 387 -10.42 19.05 -8.81
CA VAL A 387 -10.92 18.41 -7.58
C VAL A 387 -10.00 18.71 -6.40
N ASP A 388 -10.59 18.89 -5.22
CA ASP A 388 -9.84 19.06 -3.98
C ASP A 388 -10.55 18.47 -2.77
N THR A 389 -9.85 18.40 -1.63
CA THR A 389 -10.40 17.98 -0.34
C THR A 389 -10.43 19.11 0.70
N ARG A 390 -10.75 20.35 0.27
CA ARG A 390 -10.74 21.56 1.12
C ARG A 390 -11.66 21.50 2.35
N GLY A 391 -12.48 20.46 2.50
CA GLY A 391 -13.33 20.22 3.67
C GLY A 391 -14.58 21.08 3.72
N TYR A 392 -15.07 21.55 2.58
CA TYR A 392 -16.41 22.13 2.38
C TYR A 392 -16.75 22.12 0.89
N ARG A 393 -18.04 21.94 0.57
CA ARG A 393 -18.51 21.86 -0.82
C ARG A 393 -18.33 23.20 -1.54
N ALA A 394 -17.68 23.20 -2.70
CA ALA A 394 -17.64 24.32 -3.62
C ALA A 394 -17.79 23.83 -5.08
N ARG A 395 -18.50 24.57 -5.92
CA ARG A 395 -18.71 24.25 -7.35
C ARG A 395 -18.60 25.47 -8.24
N TRP A 396 -18.08 25.27 -9.44
CA TRP A 396 -18.00 26.27 -10.51
C TRP A 396 -17.80 25.58 -11.87
N SER A 397 -18.08 26.31 -12.95
CA SER A 397 -17.92 25.85 -14.33
C SER A 397 -17.53 27.04 -15.21
N GLU A 398 -16.72 26.81 -16.24
CA GLU A 398 -16.25 27.81 -17.21
C GLU A 398 -16.61 27.51 -18.66
#